data_AF-A0AAW7A955-F1
#
_entry.id   AF-A0AAW7A955-F1
#
_cell.length_a   1.000
_cell.length_b   1.000
_cell.length_c   1.000
_cell.angle_alpha   90.00
_cell.angle_beta   90.00
_cell.angle_gamma   90.00
#
_symmetry.space_group_name_H-M   'P 1'
#
loop_
_entity.id
_entity.type
_entity.pdbx_description
1 polymer ?
#
loop_
_entity_poly.entity_id
_entity_poly.type
_entity_poly.pdbx_seq_one_letter_code
_entity_poly.pdbx_strand_id
1 'polypeptide(L)'
;CDTYLDAIPADKVDEIHLAGFTIKQLDKGEIWIDTHSRPVSDEVWQLFAQWTKKHGPRHALIEWDLDIPAPEVLLGEAQKASRLLLQGTLPSEQSEPRKAS
;
A
#
# COMPACT_ATOMS: atom_id res chain seq x y z
N CYS A 1 3.69 -14.35 7.36
CA CYS A 1 2.46 -14.85 8.00
C CYS A 1 1.45 -13.78 7.65
N ASP A 2 0.77 -13.95 6.52
CA ASP A 2 0.13 -12.85 5.80
C ASP A 2 -1.38 -12.89 6.04
N THR A 3 -1.79 -13.50 7.16
CA THR A 3 -3.16 -13.86 7.52
C THR A 3 -4.15 -12.71 7.37
N TYR A 4 -3.70 -11.48 7.61
CA TYR A 4 -4.54 -10.30 7.44
C TYR A 4 -4.82 -9.99 5.96
N LEU A 5 -3.79 -9.83 5.12
CA LEU A 5 -3.98 -9.55 3.69
C LEU A 5 -4.72 -10.68 2.98
N ASP A 6 -4.45 -11.93 3.41
CA ASP A 6 -5.06 -13.15 2.86
C ASP A 6 -6.57 -13.23 3.16
N ALA A 7 -7.04 -12.56 4.21
CA ALA A 7 -8.45 -12.53 4.57
C ALA A 7 -9.25 -11.49 3.78
N ILE A 8 -8.58 -10.60 3.01
CA ILE A 8 -9.25 -9.54 2.25
C ILE A 8 -9.72 -10.11 0.90
N PRO A 9 -11.01 -9.97 0.54
CA PRO A 9 -11.51 -10.39 -0.78
C PRO A 9 -11.00 -9.43 -1.87
N ALA A 10 -9.87 -9.79 -2.50
CA ALA A 10 -9.16 -8.92 -3.42
C ALA A 10 -9.98 -8.49 -4.65
N ASP A 11 -11.00 -9.26 -5.06
CA ASP A 11 -11.93 -8.90 -6.14
C ASP A 11 -12.90 -7.76 -5.76
N LYS A 12 -12.98 -7.41 -4.48
CA LYS A 12 -13.81 -6.32 -3.94
C LYS A 12 -13.03 -5.05 -3.63
N VAL A 13 -11.72 -5.04 -3.87
CA VAL A 13 -10.86 -3.88 -3.58
C VAL A 13 -10.55 -3.15 -4.88
N ASP A 14 -11.06 -1.94 -5.01
CA ASP A 14 -10.81 -1.06 -6.16
C ASP A 14 -9.71 -0.02 -5.89
N GLU A 15 -9.57 0.42 -4.64
CA GLU A 15 -8.64 1.46 -4.22
C GLU A 15 -7.96 1.12 -2.87
N ILE A 16 -6.73 1.59 -2.70
CA ILE A 16 -5.91 1.44 -1.50
C ILE A 16 -5.39 2.80 -1.07
N HIS A 17 -5.59 3.15 0.19
CA HIS A 17 -5.09 4.38 0.77
C HIS A 17 -3.82 4.10 1.59
N LEU A 18 -2.83 4.97 1.47
CA LEU A 18 -1.56 4.88 2.16
C LEU A 18 -1.33 6.18 2.92
N ALA A 19 -1.16 6.08 4.23
CA ALA A 19 -0.92 7.22 5.09
C ALA A 19 0.14 6.91 6.16
N GLY A 20 0.72 7.97 6.72
CA GLY A 20 1.50 7.88 7.94
C GLY A 20 0.64 8.05 9.19
N PHE A 21 1.05 7.41 10.27
CA PHE A 21 0.40 7.47 11.57
C PHE A 21 1.31 8.17 12.60
N THR A 22 0.74 8.54 13.73
CA THR A 22 1.49 8.97 14.91
C THR A 22 1.26 8.05 16.08
N ILE A 23 2.23 8.05 16.98
CA ILE A 23 2.20 7.25 18.18
C ILE A 23 2.06 8.20 19.37
N LYS A 24 1.10 7.93 20.24
CA LYS A 24 0.89 8.70 21.47
C LYS A 24 1.07 7.81 22.69
N GLN A 25 1.93 8.24 23.60
CA GLN A 25 2.10 7.60 24.90
C GLN A 25 1.08 8.14 25.90
N LEU A 26 0.40 7.22 26.58
CA LEU A 26 -0.55 7.46 27.66
C LEU A 26 -0.11 6.66 28.89
N ASP A 27 -0.66 7.01 30.07
CA ASP A 27 -0.34 6.31 31.33
C ASP A 27 -0.65 4.80 31.28
N LYS A 28 -1.57 4.39 30.40
CA LYS A 28 -1.99 2.98 30.22
C LYS A 28 -1.31 2.28 29.05
N GLY A 29 -0.33 2.92 28.41
CA GLY A 29 0.41 2.39 27.27
C GLY A 29 0.34 3.26 26.03
N GLU A 30 0.77 2.68 24.93
CA GLU A 30 0.89 3.32 23.63
C GLU A 30 -0.39 3.16 22.81
N ILE A 31 -0.78 4.22 22.08
CA ILE A 31 -1.81 4.14 21.05
C ILE A 31 -1.27 4.64 19.71
N TRP A 32 -1.74 4.03 18.63
CA TRP A 32 -1.38 4.35 17.26
C TRP A 32 -2.58 5.05 16.62
N ILE A 33 -2.35 6.22 16.05
CA ILE A 33 -3.39 7.09 15.52
C ILE A 33 -3.08 7.32 14.05
N ASP A 34 -4.02 6.97 13.19
CA ASP A 34 -3.94 7.20 11.75
C ASP A 34 -4.17 8.70 11.46
N THR A 35 -3.11 9.49 11.55
CA THR A 35 -3.21 10.97 11.56
C THR A 35 -3.00 11.62 10.22
N HIS A 36 -2.56 10.89 9.20
CA HIS A 36 -2.34 11.41 7.84
C HIS A 36 -1.47 12.69 7.82
N SER A 37 -0.50 12.74 8.73
CA SER A 37 0.33 13.92 9.01
C SER A 37 1.82 13.61 8.99
N ARG A 38 2.16 12.41 8.53
CA ARG A 38 3.51 11.86 8.50
C ARG A 38 3.72 11.10 7.19
N PRO A 39 4.98 10.95 6.75
CA PRO A 39 5.30 10.02 5.68
C PRO A 39 4.79 8.62 6.00
N VAL A 40 4.36 7.91 4.96
CA VAL A 40 3.96 6.51 5.02
C VAL A 40 5.15 5.68 5.53
N SER A 41 4.93 4.91 6.60
CA SER A 41 6.01 4.14 7.24
C SER A 41 6.50 2.99 6.36
N ASP A 42 7.71 2.51 6.61
CA ASP A 42 8.28 1.40 5.84
C ASP A 42 7.47 0.11 6.00
N GLU A 43 6.86 -0.13 7.16
CA GLU A 43 5.96 -1.26 7.40
C GLU A 43 4.70 -1.19 6.52
N VAL A 44 4.10 0.00 6.38
CA VAL A 44 2.94 0.21 5.48
C VAL A 44 3.36 -0.01 4.03
N TRP A 45 4.53 0.49 3.61
CA TRP A 45 5.07 0.22 2.28
C TRP A 45 5.33 -1.26 2.03
N GLN A 46 5.80 -2.01 3.02
CA GLN A 46 5.99 -3.45 2.92
C GLN A 46 4.65 -4.19 2.70
N LEU A 47 3.60 -3.81 3.43
CA LEU A 47 2.26 -4.37 3.24
C LEU A 47 1.72 -4.05 1.84
N PHE A 48 1.90 -2.82 1.37
CA PHE A 48 1.47 -2.43 0.03
C PHE A 48 2.23 -3.20 -1.08
N ALA A 49 3.53 -3.40 -0.91
CA ALA A 49 4.34 -4.21 -1.83
C ALA A 49 3.90 -5.69 -1.84
N GLN A 50 3.60 -6.27 -0.67
CA GLN A 50 3.08 -7.63 -0.54
C GLN A 50 1.72 -7.78 -1.23
N TRP A 51 0.80 -6.86 -0.96
CA TRP A 51 -0.50 -6.81 -1.63
C TRP A 51 -0.33 -6.78 -3.14
N THR A 52 0.44 -5.83 -3.65
CA THR A 52 0.60 -5.56 -5.08
C THR A 52 1.24 -6.75 -5.80
N LYS A 53 2.20 -7.42 -5.15
CA LYS A 53 2.80 -8.66 -5.68
C LYS A 53 1.81 -9.82 -5.75
N LYS A 54 0.90 -9.93 -4.78
CA LYS A 54 0.00 -11.08 -4.64
C LYS A 54 -1.29 -10.92 -5.43
N HIS A 55 -1.87 -9.72 -5.42
CA HIS A 55 -3.21 -9.44 -5.95
C HIS A 55 -3.19 -8.54 -7.19
N GLY A 56 -2.00 -8.11 -7.62
CA GLY A 56 -1.84 -7.16 -8.71
C GLY A 56 -2.08 -5.71 -8.28
N PRO A 57 -1.90 -4.75 -9.20
CA PRO A 57 -2.05 -3.34 -8.92
C PRO A 57 -3.53 -2.95 -8.68
N ARG A 58 -3.76 -2.03 -7.74
CA ARG A 58 -5.02 -1.32 -7.51
C ARG A 58 -4.78 0.19 -7.55
N HIS A 59 -5.83 1.00 -7.73
CA HIS A 59 -5.66 2.44 -7.58
C HIS A 59 -5.13 2.74 -6.17
N ALA A 60 -4.18 3.66 -6.07
CA ALA A 60 -3.54 3.99 -4.81
C ALA A 60 -3.55 5.50 -4.59
N LEU A 61 -3.91 5.90 -3.38
CA LEU A 61 -3.91 7.29 -2.93
C LEU A 61 -2.94 7.44 -1.76
N ILE A 62 -2.04 8.43 -1.84
CA ILE A 62 -1.27 8.88 -0.68
C ILE A 62 -2.14 9.91 0.06
N GLU A 63 -2.52 9.61 1.29
CA GLU A 63 -3.39 10.48 2.08
C GLU A 63 -2.59 11.37 3.03
N TRP A 64 -2.92 12.66 3.00
CA TRP A 64 -2.39 13.71 3.86
C TRP A 64 -3.49 14.74 4.13
N ASP A 65 -3.80 15.02 5.39
CA ASP A 65 -4.83 16.00 5.78
C ASP A 65 -4.35 17.06 6.80
N LEU A 66 -3.20 16.84 7.44
CA LEU A 66 -2.60 17.70 8.46
C LEU A 66 -1.09 17.81 8.26
N ASP A 67 -0.46 18.89 8.75
CA ASP A 67 1.00 19.11 8.70
C ASP A 67 1.63 18.96 7.30
N ILE A 68 0.89 19.34 6.25
CA ILE A 68 1.22 19.12 4.84
C ILE A 68 2.68 19.49 4.52
N PRO A 69 3.50 18.55 3.99
CA PRO A 69 4.92 18.75 3.80
C PRO A 69 5.19 19.51 2.50
N ALA A 70 6.47 19.72 2.20
CA ALA A 70 6.85 20.27 0.91
C ALA A 70 6.38 19.35 -0.25
N PRO A 71 5.99 19.91 -1.41
CA PRO A 71 5.47 19.13 -2.54
C PRO A 71 6.38 17.99 -2.99
N GLU A 72 7.69 18.12 -2.83
CA GLU A 72 8.67 17.10 -3.21
C GLU A 72 8.53 15.82 -2.39
N VAL A 73 8.08 15.93 -1.13
CA VAL A 73 7.79 14.76 -0.27
C VAL A 73 6.57 14.03 -0.82
N LEU A 74 5.48 14.75 -1.09
CA LEU A 74 4.25 14.18 -1.65
C LEU A 74 4.51 13.49 -3.00
N LEU A 75 5.24 14.16 -3.88
CA LEU A 75 5.64 13.59 -5.17
C LEU A 75 6.55 12.38 -5.00
N GLY A 76 7.45 12.38 -4.02
CA GLY A 76 8.31 11.24 -3.71
C GLY A 76 7.53 10.00 -3.28
N GLU A 77 6.51 10.17 -2.43
CA GLU A 77 5.64 9.07 -2.00
C GLU A 77 4.76 8.56 -3.14
N ALA A 78 4.18 9.46 -3.94
CA ALA A 78 3.40 9.10 -5.12
C ALA A 78 4.25 8.33 -6.15
N GLN A 79 5.51 8.73 -6.35
CA GLN A 79 6.47 8.00 -7.20
C GLN A 79 6.81 6.63 -6.61
N LYS A 80 6.96 6.51 -5.29
CA LYS A 80 7.21 5.22 -4.62
C LYS A 80 6.04 4.27 -4.84
N ALA A 81 4.79 4.73 -4.65
CA ALA A 81 3.60 3.94 -4.94
C ALA A 81 3.54 3.51 -6.41
N SER A 82 3.78 4.44 -7.34
CA SER A 82 3.81 4.17 -8.78
C SER A 82 4.81 3.07 -9.15
N ARG A 83 6.01 3.09 -8.57
CA ARG A 83 7.02 2.04 -8.79
C ARG A 83 6.56 0.67 -8.31
N LEU A 84 5.93 0.60 -7.14
CA LEU A 84 5.45 -0.67 -6.58
C LEU A 84 4.29 -1.25 -7.42
N LEU A 85 3.37 -0.41 -7.89
CA LEU A 85 2.29 -0.79 -8.81
C LEU A 85 2.82 -1.38 -10.13
N LEU A 86 3.82 -0.73 -10.72
CA LEU A 86 4.45 -1.24 -11.94
C LEU A 86 5.16 -2.58 -11.72
N GLN A 87 5.82 -2.78 -10.57
CA GLN A 87 6.47 -4.05 -10.23
C GLN A 87 5.48 -5.21 -10.07
N GLY A 88 4.28 -4.96 -9.54
CA GLY A 88 3.21 -5.96 -9.45
C GLY A 88 2.51 -6.29 -10.76
N THR A 89 2.84 -5.58 -11.85
CA THR A 89 2.25 -5.80 -13.18
C THR A 89 3.03 -6.85 -13.99
N LEU A 90 4.17 -7.34 -13.51
CA LEU A 90 4.92 -8.39 -14.21
C LEU A 90 4.07 -9.66 -14.31
N PRO A 91 3.80 -10.18 -15.53
CA PRO A 91 2.97 -11.36 -15.70
C PRO A 91 3.66 -12.55 -15.04
N SER A 92 2.93 -13.25 -14.16
CA SER A 92 3.31 -14.60 -13.76
C SER A 92 3.29 -15.47 -15.01
N GLU A 93 4.46 -15.88 -15.50
CA GLU A 93 4.58 -16.96 -16.48
C GLU A 93 4.03 -18.25 -15.83
N GLN A 94 2.74 -18.50 -16.01
CA GLN A 94 2.17 -19.84 -15.93
C GLN A 94 1.38 -20.13 -17.20
N SER A 95 1.90 -21.15 -17.88
CA SER A 95 1.53 -21.71 -19.16
C SER A 95 0.16 -22.38 -19.18
N GLU A 96 -0.63 -22.12 -20.22
CA GLU A 96 -1.45 -23.16 -20.85
C GLU A 96 -1.19 -23.13 -22.37
N PRO A 97 -0.91 -24.28 -23.02
CA PRO A 97 -0.81 -24.33 -24.46
C PRO A 97 -2.22 -24.14 -25.04
N ARG A 98 -2.41 -23.09 -25.84
CA ARG A 98 -3.60 -22.99 -26.70
C ARG A 98 -3.65 -24.23 -27.59
N LYS A 99 -4.61 -25.12 -27.34
CA LYS A 99 -4.97 -26.14 -28.32
C LYS A 99 -5.60 -25.43 -29.52
N ALA A 100 -5.01 -25.62 -30.69
CA ALA A 100 -5.63 -25.28 -31.95
C ALA A 100 -6.81 -26.22 -32.19
N SER A 101 -7.95 -25.67 -32.62
CA SER A 101 -9.02 -26.35 -33.34
C SER A 101 -9.46 -25.47 -34.49
#